data_AF-A0A447TSU8-F1
#
_entry.id   AF-A0A447TSU8-F1
#
_cell.length_a   1.000
_cell.length_b   1.000
_cell.length_c   1.000
_cell.angle_alpha   90.00
_cell.angle_beta   90.00
_cell.angle_gamma   90.00
#
_symmetry.space_group_name_H-M   'P 1'
#
loop_
_entity.id
_entity.type
_entity.pdbx_description
1 polymer ?
#
loop_
_entity_poly.entity_id
_entity_poly.type
_entity_poly.pdbx_seq_one_letter_code
_entity_poly.pdbx_strand_id
1 'polypeptide(L)' 'MSAYVANLNTHPAYSSFRKSRAQLRKADQEVTATAMIHKLKGYSTQGSRYNNYLFAMYQDNQRLIAAHM' A
#
# COMPACT_ATOMS: atom_id res chain seq x y z
N MET A 1 9.65 -14.26 1.27
CA MET A 1 9.37 -12.85 1.65
C MET A 1 10.33 -11.84 1.02
N SER A 2 11.65 -12.11 0.97
CA SER A 2 12.66 -11.14 0.50
C SER A 2 12.41 -10.59 -0.91
N ALA A 3 12.08 -11.43 -1.90
CA ALA A 3 11.85 -10.99 -3.28
C ALA A 3 10.68 -10.00 -3.44
N TYR A 4 9.59 -10.20 -2.70
CA TYR A 4 8.44 -9.29 -2.72
C TYR A 4 8.80 -7.91 -2.16
N VAL A 5 9.46 -7.89 -1.00
CA VAL A 5 9.92 -6.66 -0.36
C VAL A 5 10.99 -5.97 -1.21
N ALA A 6 11.91 -6.73 -1.80
CA ALA A 6 12.91 -6.21 -2.73
C ALA A 6 12.23 -5.55 -3.94
N ASN A 7 11.26 -6.22 -4.57
CA ASN A 7 10.51 -5.69 -5.71
C ASN A 7 9.87 -4.32 -5.38
N LEU A 8 9.13 -4.22 -4.27
CA LEU A 8 8.53 -2.95 -3.82
C LEU A 8 9.59 -1.86 -3.55
N ASN A 9 10.76 -2.26 -3.07
CA ASN A 9 11.84 -1.35 -2.69
C ASN A 9 12.79 -0.96 -3.84
N THR A 10 12.80 -1.68 -4.97
CA THR A 10 13.77 -1.40 -6.05
C THR A 10 13.11 -1.17 -7.41
N HIS A 11 12.02 -1.85 -7.75
CA HIS A 11 11.45 -1.80 -9.10
C HIS A 11 10.94 -0.39 -9.47
N PRO A 12 11.18 0.11 -10.71
CA PRO A 12 10.83 1.48 -11.10
C PRO A 12 9.34 1.84 -10.98
N ALA A 13 8.47 0.86 -11.24
CA ALA A 13 7.01 1.05 -11.13
C ALA A 13 6.56 1.52 -9.73
N TYR A 14 7.30 1.15 -8.67
CA TYR A 14 7.00 1.52 -7.28
C TYR A 14 7.74 2.76 -6.80
N SER A 15 8.26 3.59 -7.71
CA SER A 15 8.90 4.86 -7.35
C SER A 15 7.97 5.80 -6.58
N SER A 16 6.68 5.88 -6.95
CA SER A 16 5.65 6.64 -6.22
C SER A 16 5.46 6.14 -4.80
N PHE A 17 5.42 4.81 -4.62
CA PHE A 17 5.31 4.18 -3.30
C PHE A 17 6.50 4.58 -2.41
N ARG A 18 7.73 4.47 -2.92
CA ARG A 18 8.91 4.84 -2.14
C ARG A 18 8.96 6.33 -1.78
N LYS A 19 8.58 7.21 -2.70
CA LYS A 19 8.51 8.66 -2.46
C LYS A 19 7.50 9.00 -1.37
N SER A 20 6.28 8.45 -1.43
CA SER A 20 5.25 8.70 -0.40
C SER A 20 5.67 8.16 0.96
N ARG A 21 6.25 6.95 1.01
CA ARG A 21 6.78 6.40 2.28
C ARG A 21 7.90 7.26 2.88
N ALA A 22 8.80 7.79 2.04
CA ALA A 22 9.87 8.67 2.50
C ALA A 22 9.32 10.03 3.01
N GLN A 23 8.31 10.59 2.35
CA GLN A 23 7.64 11.81 2.79
C GLN A 23 6.96 11.64 4.15
N LEU A 24 6.20 10.56 4.35
CA LEU A 24 5.55 10.27 5.63
C LEU A 24 6.57 10.14 6.77
N ARG A 25 7.66 9.38 6.54
CA ARG A 25 8.74 9.25 7.52
C ARG A 25 9.45 10.57 7.83
N LYS A 26 9.69 11.41 6.82
CA LYS A 26 10.30 12.73 7.02
C LYS A 26 9.39 13.64 7.85
N ALA A 27 8.07 13.48 7.74
CA ALA A 27 7.07 14.23 8.48
C ALA A 27 6.71 13.61 9.84
N ASP A 28 7.40 12.53 10.26
CA ASP A 28 7.08 11.74 11.45
C ASP A 28 5.61 11.25 11.49
N GLN A 29 5.06 10.99 10.31
CA GLN A 29 3.72 10.44 10.14
C GLN A 29 3.75 8.93 10.00
N GLU A 30 2.76 8.28 10.58
CA GLU A 30 2.59 6.84 10.47
C GLU A 30 2.44 6.40 9.00
N VAL A 31 3.14 5.33 8.63
CA VAL A 31 3.04 4.72 7.31
C VAL A 31 1.90 3.70 7.33
N THR A 32 0.68 4.17 7.08
CA THR A 32 -0.53 3.34 7.10
C THR A 32 -0.82 2.68 5.75
N ALA A 33 -1.59 1.58 5.75
CA ALA A 33 -2.05 0.94 4.51
C ALA A 33 -2.92 1.90 3.67
N THR A 34 -3.78 2.69 4.31
CA THR A 34 -4.65 3.67 3.65
C THR A 34 -3.87 4.72 2.87
N ALA A 35 -2.73 5.18 3.40
CA ALA A 35 -1.85 6.13 2.73
C ALA A 35 -1.07 5.51 1.55
N MET A 36 -0.86 4.18 1.57
CA MET A 36 0.11 3.52 0.71
C MET A 36 -0.50 2.68 -0.43
N ILE A 37 -1.69 2.09 -0.25
CA ILE A 37 -2.29 1.15 -1.23
C ILE A 37 -2.44 1.78 -2.62
N HIS A 38 -2.88 3.04 -2.71
CA HIS A 38 -3.03 3.73 -4.00
C HIS A 38 -1.70 4.14 -4.64
N LYS A 39 -0.56 3.94 -3.98
CA LYS A 39 0.78 4.22 -4.52
C LYS A 39 1.40 3.02 -5.26
N LEU A 40 0.71 1.87 -5.26
CA LEU A 40 1.10 0.61 -5.92
C LEU A 40 0.84 0.67 -7.44
N LYS A 41 1.49 1.62 -8.14
CA LYS A 41 1.37 1.75 -9.60
C LYS A 41 1.94 0.50 -10.29
N GLY A 42 1.18 -0.07 -11.22
CA GLY A 42 1.61 -1.24 -12.00
C GLY A 42 1.64 -2.55 -11.21
N TYR A 43 1.01 -2.61 -10.02
CA TYR A 43 0.95 -3.82 -9.21
C TYR A 43 0.08 -4.94 -9.84
N SER A 44 -0.90 -4.55 -10.65
CA SER A 44 -1.78 -5.44 -11.40
C SER A 44 -2.08 -4.84 -12.78
N THR A 45 -2.34 -5.71 -13.75
CA THR A 45 -2.82 -5.32 -15.09
C THR A 45 -4.17 -4.62 -15.05
N GLN A 46 -4.93 -4.81 -13.97
CA GLN A 46 -6.20 -4.11 -13.73
C GLN A 46 -6.01 -2.66 -13.23
N GLY A 47 -4.78 -2.20 -13.03
CA GLY A 47 -4.47 -0.83 -12.67
C GLY A 47 -5.13 -0.38 -11.35
N SER A 48 -5.69 0.84 -11.34
CA SER A 48 -6.30 1.43 -10.15
C SER A 48 -7.48 0.64 -9.61
N ARG A 49 -8.22 -0.09 -10.46
CA ARG A 49 -9.34 -0.96 -10.05
C ARG A 49 -8.89 -1.98 -9.00
N TYR A 50 -7.71 -2.57 -9.18
CA TYR A 50 -7.19 -3.54 -8.23
C TYR A 50 -6.72 -2.89 -6.93
N ASN A 51 -6.11 -1.71 -7.00
CA ASN A 51 -5.73 -0.98 -5.79
C ASN A 51 -6.97 -0.58 -4.96
N ASN A 52 -8.07 -0.20 -5.62
CA ASN A 52 -9.34 0.08 -4.95
C ASN A 52 -9.95 -1.17 -4.31
N TYR A 53 -9.86 -2.32 -4.99
CA TYR A 53 -10.27 -3.60 -4.41
C TYR A 53 -9.48 -3.94 -3.14
N LEU A 54 -8.14 -3.80 -3.17
CA LEU A 54 -7.29 -4.02 -1.99
C LEU A 54 -7.63 -3.08 -0.84
N PHE A 55 -7.96 -1.82 -1.15
CA PHE A 55 -8.37 -0.84 -0.16
C PHE A 55 -9.71 -1.21 0.50
N ALA A 56 -10.71 -1.60 -0.29
CA ALA A 56 -11.99 -2.07 0.23
C ALA A 56 -11.82 -3.31 1.13
N MET A 57 -11.07 -4.30 0.67
CA MET A 57 -10.76 -5.50 1.46
C MET A 57 -10.05 -5.17 2.77
N TYR A 58 -9.09 -4.24 2.75
CA TYR A 58 -8.43 -3.76 3.96
C TYR A 58 -9.42 -3.13 4.94
N GLN A 59 -10.31 -2.24 4.47
CA GLN A 59 -11.33 -1.60 5.31
C GLN A 59 -12.31 -2.61 5.90
N ASP A 60 -12.78 -3.56 5.09
CA ASP A 60 -13.68 -4.62 5.57
C ASP A 60 -13.02 -5.49 6.64
N ASN A 61 -11.76 -5.89 6.43
CA ASN A 61 -11.02 -6.66 7.43
C ASN A 61 -10.80 -5.88 8.73
N GLN A 62 -10.48 -4.59 8.65
CA GLN A 62 -10.38 -3.74 9.85
C GLN A 62 -11.69 -3.70 10.63
N ARG A 63 -12.83 -3.56 9.93
CA ARG A 63 -14.17 -3.59 10.54
C ARG A 63 -14.49 -4.94 11.19
N LEU A 64 -14.19 -6.05 10.50
CA LEU A 64 -14.43 -7.40 11.01
C LEU A 64 -13.59 -7.68 12.26
N ILE A 65 -12.30 -7.34 12.23
CA ILE A 65 -11.41 -7.52 13.37
C ILE A 65 -11.90 -6.67 14.56
N ALA A 66 -12.27 -5.41 14.33
CA ALA A 66 -12.80 -4.54 15.38
C ALA A 66 -14.14 -5.00 15.97
N ALA A 67 -14.97 -5.71 15.20
CA ALA A 67 -16.24 -6.25 15.67
C ALA A 67 -16.10 -7.55 16.50
N HIS A 68 -14.93 -8.18 16.48
CA HIS A 68 -14.65 -9.46 17.15
C HIS A 68 -13.49 -9.37 18.16
N MET A 69 -13.04 -8.15 18.50
CA MET A 69 -12.15 -7.86 19.62
C MET A 69 -12.97 -7.29 20.78
#